data_AF-A0A165AXU5-F1
#
_entry.id   AF-A0A165AXU5-F1
#
_cell.length_a   1.000
_cell.length_b   1.000
_cell.length_c   1.000
_cell.angle_alpha   90.00
_cell.angle_beta   90.00
_cell.angle_gamma   90.00
#
_symmetry.space_group_name_H-M   'P 1'
#
loop_
_entity.id
_entity.type
_entity.pdbx_description
1 polymer ?
#
loop_
_entity_poly.entity_id
_entity_poly.type
_entity_poly.pdbx_seq_one_letter_code
_entity_poly.pdbx_strand_id
1 'polypeptide(L)'
;MIASHFEAGEYAFDPLTMLPIPLPPLSFTSSIDQWYSAFLRDVDSILYSSNQHHCGKGCQRIYNSMKQCQAHFPREIIPETIVDLNNGALRFKKLEPFLNTFNPVLTYCFRCNTDVTCMLSGTHARAVVAYISDYITKTPLSAHAVFEAVLNVLGHLVTCSLSINLMLTRLKQF
;
A
#
# COMPACT_ATOMS: atom_id res chain seq x y z
N MET A 1 5.29 -16.63 1.46
CA MET A 1 4.96 -16.08 2.79
C MET A 1 3.79 -15.16 2.57
N ILE A 2 2.61 -15.73 2.37
CA ILE A 2 1.34 -15.00 2.49
C ILE A 2 0.44 -15.94 3.30
N ALA A 3 0.08 -15.46 4.48
CA ALA A 3 -0.92 -15.99 5.41
C ALA A 3 -0.83 -17.49 5.77
N SER A 4 0.04 -17.84 6.74
CA SER A 4 -0.27 -18.92 7.68
C SER A 4 -0.74 -18.29 9.00
N HIS A 5 -2.07 -18.29 9.19
CA HIS A 5 -2.79 -18.00 10.44
C HIS A 5 -2.73 -16.56 10.97
N PHE A 6 -3.77 -15.79 10.69
CA PHE A 6 -4.11 -14.61 11.48
C PHE A 6 -5.47 -14.88 12.16
N GLU A 7 -5.45 -15.23 13.45
CA GLU A 7 -6.65 -15.28 14.28
C GLU A 7 -7.09 -13.85 14.59
N ALA A 8 -8.33 -13.53 14.25
CA ALA A 8 -8.93 -12.23 14.50
C ALA A 8 -9.24 -12.09 15.99
N GLY A 9 -8.31 -11.50 16.76
CA GLY A 9 -8.50 -11.28 18.18
C GLY A 9 -7.43 -10.41 18.83
N GLU A 10 -7.43 -9.11 18.54
CA GLU A 10 -7.10 -7.99 19.44
C GLU A 10 -6.96 -6.70 18.62
N TYR A 11 -7.74 -5.67 18.93
CA TYR A 11 -7.53 -4.34 18.37
C TYR A 11 -6.23 -3.74 18.94
N ALA A 12 -5.20 -3.43 18.13
CA ALA A 12 -4.31 -2.26 18.32
C ALA A 12 -3.14 -2.03 17.32
N PHE A 13 -2.82 -2.93 16.38
CA PHE A 13 -1.65 -2.68 15.48
C PHE A 13 -1.98 -2.91 14.00
N ASP A 14 -2.60 -1.91 13.37
CA ASP A 14 -2.77 -1.87 11.92
C ASP A 14 -1.62 -1.06 11.29
N PRO A 15 -0.67 -1.72 10.58
CA PRO A 15 0.44 -1.02 9.96
C PRO A 15 -0.02 -0.03 8.88
N LEU A 16 -1.24 -0.13 8.33
CA LEU A 16 -1.74 0.85 7.35
C LEU A 16 -2.09 2.21 7.97
N THR A 17 -2.27 2.27 9.29
CA THR A 17 -2.71 3.50 10.00
C THR A 17 -1.63 4.14 10.85
N MET A 18 -0.45 3.54 10.89
CA MET A 18 0.67 3.98 11.74
C MET A 18 1.93 4.26 10.94
N LEU A 19 2.76 5.16 11.45
CA LEU A 19 4.08 5.41 10.88
C LEU A 19 5.00 4.19 11.08
N PRO A 20 5.95 3.98 10.15
CA PRO A 20 6.94 2.92 10.30
C PRO A 20 7.84 3.13 11.52
N ILE A 21 8.09 2.03 12.23
CA ILE A 21 9.02 2.02 13.35
C ILE A 21 10.44 2.21 12.78
N PRO A 22 11.20 3.21 13.25
CA PRO A 22 12.55 3.44 12.75
C PRO A 22 13.47 2.27 13.09
N LEU A 23 14.51 2.10 12.26
CA LEU A 23 15.53 1.09 12.49
C LEU A 23 16.19 1.34 13.87
N PRO A 24 16.33 0.32 14.73
CA PRO A 24 17.04 0.46 16.00
C PRO A 24 18.54 0.73 15.78
N PRO A 25 19.26 1.24 16.79
CA PRO A 25 20.70 1.45 16.70
C PRO A 25 21.44 0.17 16.31
N LEU A 26 22.38 0.30 15.38
CA LEU A 26 23.13 -0.84 14.83
C LEU A 26 24.07 -1.53 15.85
N SER A 27 24.21 -0.96 17.05
CA SER A 27 25.09 -1.47 18.11
C SER A 27 24.55 -2.70 18.83
N PHE A 28 23.28 -3.06 18.66
CA PHE A 28 22.64 -4.19 19.34
C PHE A 28 21.96 -5.15 18.36
N THR A 29 22.57 -6.32 18.15
CA THR A 29 22.13 -7.30 17.15
C THR A 29 20.74 -7.90 17.47
N SER A 30 20.46 -8.19 18.73
CA SER A 30 19.16 -8.73 19.17
C SER A 30 17.99 -7.77 18.89
N SER A 31 18.21 -6.46 19.00
CA SER A 31 17.21 -5.45 18.67
C SER A 31 16.96 -5.36 17.16
N ILE A 32 18.00 -5.54 16.33
CA ILE A 32 17.87 -5.58 14.88
C ILE A 32 17.04 -6.79 14.45
N ASP A 33 17.30 -7.97 15.00
CA ASP A 33 16.57 -9.20 14.63
C ASP A 33 15.07 -9.10 14.99
N GLN A 34 14.76 -8.53 16.16
CA GLN A 34 13.38 -8.26 16.57
C GLN A 34 12.69 -7.25 15.65
N TRP A 35 13.37 -6.16 15.31
CA TRP A 35 12.84 -5.16 14.37
C TRP A 35 12.64 -5.76 12.99
N TYR A 36 13.58 -6.54 12.47
CA TYR A 36 13.49 -7.17 11.16
C TYR A 36 12.31 -8.16 11.09
N SER A 37 12.10 -8.92 12.17
CA SER A 37 10.94 -9.80 12.29
C SER A 37 9.62 -9.01 12.30
N ALA A 38 9.56 -7.86 12.97
CA ALA A 38 8.40 -6.97 12.94
C ALA A 38 8.19 -6.34 11.56
N PHE A 39 9.26 -5.87 10.92
CA PHE A 39 9.27 -5.35 9.56
C PHE A 39 8.64 -6.35 8.56
N LEU A 40 9.04 -7.62 8.61
CA LEU A 40 8.49 -8.64 7.72
C LEU A 40 6.99 -8.87 7.96
N ARG A 41 6.53 -8.87 9.22
CA ARG A 41 5.10 -9.00 9.56
C ARG A 41 4.29 -7.81 9.07
N ASP A 42 4.80 -6.59 9.28
CA ASP A 42 4.16 -5.37 8.80
C ASP A 42 4.03 -5.38 7.29
N VAL A 43 5.11 -5.74 6.57
CA VAL A 43 5.09 -5.85 5.10
C VAL A 43 4.04 -6.84 4.63
N ASP A 44 3.98 -8.04 5.21
CA ASP A 44 2.99 -9.06 4.84
C ASP A 44 1.55 -8.56 5.06
N SER A 45 1.28 -7.94 6.22
CA SER A 45 -0.02 -7.36 6.55
C SER A 45 -0.41 -6.24 5.59
N ILE A 46 0.53 -5.34 5.25
CA ILE A 46 0.31 -4.26 4.27
C ILE A 46 0.02 -4.84 2.89
N LEU A 47 0.78 -5.84 2.43
CA LEU A 47 0.59 -6.46 1.12
C LEU A 47 -0.78 -7.12 1.01
N TYR A 48 -1.13 -7.92 2.02
CA TYR A 48 -2.42 -8.59 2.09
C TYR A 48 -3.57 -7.58 2.06
N SER A 49 -3.48 -6.52 2.87
CA SER A 49 -4.58 -5.59 3.07
C SER A 49 -4.73 -4.55 1.94
N SER A 50 -3.62 -4.12 1.32
CA SER A 50 -3.63 -2.98 0.38
C SER A 50 -3.17 -3.29 -1.04
N ASN A 51 -2.39 -4.36 -1.24
CA ASN A 51 -1.85 -4.72 -2.56
C ASN A 51 -2.58 -5.89 -3.22
N GLN A 52 -3.33 -6.70 -2.47
CA GLN A 52 -4.03 -7.86 -3.01
C GLN A 52 -5.20 -7.43 -3.90
N HIS A 53 -5.14 -7.87 -5.15
CA HIS A 53 -6.18 -7.61 -6.12
C HIS A 53 -7.35 -8.58 -5.96
N HIS A 54 -8.54 -8.02 -5.74
CA HIS A 54 -9.80 -8.74 -5.82
C HIS A 54 -10.65 -8.12 -6.92
N CYS A 55 -11.02 -8.92 -7.93
CA CYS A 55 -11.87 -8.48 -9.03
C CYS A 55 -13.28 -8.13 -8.51
N GLY A 56 -13.57 -6.84 -8.32
CA GLY A 56 -14.88 -6.32 -7.93
C GLY A 56 -15.69 -5.73 -9.09
N LYS A 57 -16.83 -5.13 -8.75
CA LYS A 57 -17.66 -4.36 -9.70
C LYS A 57 -16.83 -3.22 -10.31
N GLY A 58 -16.88 -3.07 -11.63
CA GLY A 58 -16.13 -2.05 -12.36
C GLY A 58 -14.69 -2.43 -12.75
N CYS A 59 -14.12 -3.47 -12.13
CA CYS A 59 -12.78 -3.97 -12.51
C CYS A 59 -12.82 -4.81 -13.80
N GLN A 60 -13.86 -5.62 -13.98
CA GLN A 60 -13.99 -6.48 -15.15
C GLN A 60 -14.62 -5.73 -16.32
N ARG A 61 -14.03 -5.84 -17.51
CA ARG A 61 -14.62 -5.43 -18.79
C ARG A 61 -14.87 -6.64 -19.67
N ILE A 62 -15.92 -6.57 -20.47
CA ILE A 62 -16.19 -7.57 -21.50
C ILE A 62 -15.52 -7.08 -22.79
N TYR A 63 -14.58 -7.86 -23.29
CA TYR A 63 -13.93 -7.64 -24.58
C TYR A 63 -14.03 -8.93 -25.39
N ASN A 64 -14.56 -8.87 -26.61
CA ASN A 64 -14.82 -10.04 -27.46
C ASN A 64 -15.53 -11.18 -26.72
N SER A 65 -16.58 -10.85 -25.96
CA SER A 65 -17.35 -11.80 -25.14
C SER A 65 -16.58 -12.48 -24.00
N MET A 66 -15.32 -12.09 -23.74
CA MET A 66 -14.51 -12.57 -22.62
C MET A 66 -14.40 -11.51 -21.53
N LYS A 67 -14.52 -11.93 -20.26
CA LYS A 67 -14.28 -11.03 -19.11
C LYS A 67 -12.77 -10.87 -18.90
N GLN A 68 -12.28 -9.66 -19.02
CA GLN A 68 -10.89 -9.29 -18.74
C GLN A 68 -10.81 -8.33 -17.57
N CYS A 69 -9.85 -8.55 -16.67
CA CYS A 69 -9.54 -7.61 -15.60
C CYS A 69 -8.88 -6.37 -16.22
N GLN A 70 -9.45 -5.18 -15.98
CA GLN A 70 -8.86 -3.91 -16.44
C GLN A 70 -7.47 -3.65 -15.86
N ALA A 71 -7.17 -4.20 -14.69
CA ALA A 71 -5.86 -4.14 -14.07
C ALA A 71 -4.91 -5.26 -14.55
N HIS A 72 -5.32 -6.06 -15.54
CA HIS A 72 -4.52 -7.12 -16.17
C HIS A 72 -4.04 -8.20 -15.18
N PHE A 73 -4.90 -8.58 -14.22
CA PHE A 73 -4.70 -9.76 -13.39
C PHE A 73 -5.31 -11.01 -14.06
N PRO A 74 -4.72 -12.22 -13.87
CA PRO A 74 -3.51 -12.50 -13.08
C PRO A 74 -2.22 -12.03 -13.77
N ARG A 75 -1.23 -11.60 -12.98
CA ARG A 75 0.12 -11.28 -13.44
C ARG A 75 0.91 -12.57 -13.69
N GLU A 76 1.95 -12.46 -14.52
CA GLU A 76 2.89 -13.55 -14.77
C GLU A 76 3.65 -13.97 -13.49
N ILE A 77 3.83 -15.27 -13.31
CA ILE A 77 4.62 -15.85 -12.21
C ILE A 77 6.06 -16.03 -12.70
N ILE A 78 7.01 -15.53 -11.93
CA ILE A 78 8.44 -15.59 -12.21
C ILE A 78 9.11 -16.29 -11.01
N PRO A 79 9.58 -17.53 -11.15
CA PRO A 79 10.05 -18.33 -10.00
C PRO A 79 11.34 -17.79 -9.36
N GLU A 80 12.14 -17.05 -10.11
CA GLU A 80 13.43 -16.51 -9.71
C GLU A 80 13.70 -15.15 -10.37
N THR A 81 14.58 -14.35 -9.77
CA THR A 81 14.96 -13.07 -10.35
C THR A 81 15.94 -13.32 -11.49
N ILE A 82 15.60 -12.89 -12.69
CA ILE A 82 16.40 -13.09 -13.90
C ILE A 82 16.74 -11.76 -14.57
N VAL A 83 17.86 -11.74 -15.28
CA VAL A 83 18.21 -10.65 -16.21
C VAL A 83 17.88 -11.13 -17.62
N ASP A 84 17.04 -10.40 -18.33
CA ASP A 84 16.79 -10.63 -19.75
C ASP A 84 18.04 -10.23 -20.54
N LEU A 85 18.70 -11.21 -21.15
CA LEU A 85 19.95 -11.02 -21.88
C LEU A 85 19.79 -10.14 -23.14
N ASN A 86 18.58 -10.00 -23.68
CA ASN A 86 18.36 -9.25 -24.92
C ASN A 86 18.32 -7.74 -24.69
N ASN A 87 17.77 -7.30 -23.55
CA ASN A 87 17.54 -5.88 -23.27
C ASN A 87 18.12 -5.45 -21.90
N GLY A 88 18.74 -6.37 -21.17
CA GLY A 88 19.31 -6.17 -19.84
C GLY A 88 18.28 -6.08 -18.72
N ALA A 89 16.97 -6.13 -19.01
CA ALA A 89 15.89 -5.89 -18.04
C ALA A 89 15.94 -6.88 -16.88
N LEU A 90 15.86 -6.37 -15.65
CA LEU A 90 15.74 -7.19 -14.47
C LEU A 90 14.26 -7.55 -14.24
N ARG A 91 13.97 -8.85 -14.26
CA ARG A 91 12.65 -9.39 -13.93
C ARG A 91 12.73 -10.02 -12.55
N PHE A 92 12.06 -9.39 -11.58
CA PHE A 92 12.07 -9.86 -10.20
C PHE A 92 11.28 -11.14 -10.03
N LYS A 93 11.74 -12.01 -9.11
CA LYS A 93 10.95 -13.14 -8.61
C LYS A 93 9.57 -12.67 -8.17
N LYS A 94 8.54 -13.32 -8.68
CA LYS A 94 7.14 -13.02 -8.43
C LYS A 94 6.35 -14.32 -8.35
N LEU A 95 5.94 -14.70 -7.14
CA LEU A 95 5.18 -15.94 -6.93
C LEU A 95 3.68 -15.71 -6.81
N GLU A 96 3.26 -14.45 -6.68
CA GLU A 96 1.90 -14.09 -6.32
C GLU A 96 1.21 -13.38 -7.50
N PRO A 97 0.34 -14.08 -8.24
CA PRO A 97 -0.23 -13.55 -9.48
C PRO A 97 -1.24 -12.44 -9.25
N PHE A 98 -1.83 -12.34 -8.05
CA PHE A 98 -2.82 -11.32 -7.68
C PHE A 98 -2.26 -10.17 -6.84
N LEU A 99 -0.93 -10.02 -6.81
CA LEU A 99 -0.25 -8.85 -6.26
C LEU A 99 0.45 -8.08 -7.37
N ASN A 100 0.66 -6.79 -7.16
CA ASN A 100 1.64 -6.03 -7.95
C ASN A 100 3.06 -6.51 -7.63
N THR A 101 4.04 -6.11 -8.44
CA THR A 101 5.44 -6.36 -8.09
C THR A 101 5.80 -5.36 -7.00
N PHE A 102 6.37 -5.83 -5.89
CA PHE A 102 6.60 -4.99 -4.71
C PHE A 102 8.05 -5.09 -4.24
N ASN A 103 8.44 -4.11 -3.43
CA ASN A 103 9.71 -4.13 -2.70
C ASN A 103 9.38 -4.02 -1.21
N PRO A 104 9.82 -4.95 -0.35
CA PRO A 104 9.49 -4.94 1.09
C PRO A 104 9.79 -3.60 1.78
N VAL A 105 10.91 -2.95 1.44
CA VAL A 105 11.29 -1.68 2.06
C VAL A 105 10.35 -0.56 1.62
N LEU A 106 10.07 -0.45 0.31
CA LEU A 106 9.12 0.54 -0.19
C LEU A 106 7.72 0.30 0.39
N THR A 107 7.25 -0.94 0.42
CA THR A 107 5.96 -1.30 1.02
C THR A 107 5.89 -0.90 2.49
N TYR A 108 6.95 -1.16 3.27
CA TYR A 108 7.02 -0.78 4.68
C TYR A 108 7.03 0.74 4.91
N CYS A 109 7.72 1.48 4.04
CA CYS A 109 7.82 2.93 4.12
C CYS A 109 6.52 3.63 3.69
N PHE A 110 5.94 3.21 2.56
CA PHE A 110 4.76 3.86 1.98
C PHE A 110 3.44 3.37 2.56
N ARG A 111 3.39 2.13 3.07
CA ARG A 111 2.23 1.54 3.75
C ARG A 111 0.94 1.59 2.92
N CYS A 112 1.10 1.48 1.61
CA CYS A 112 0.00 1.58 0.65
C CYS A 112 0.24 0.66 -0.56
N ASN A 113 -0.68 0.75 -1.55
CA ASN A 113 -0.52 0.01 -2.78
C ASN A 113 0.68 0.55 -3.58
N THR A 114 1.66 -0.32 -3.83
CA THR A 114 2.87 0.02 -4.59
C THR A 114 3.05 -0.94 -5.75
N ASP A 115 3.48 -0.42 -6.90
CA ASP A 115 3.85 -1.22 -8.05
C ASP A 115 5.26 -0.82 -8.52
N VAL A 116 6.18 -1.79 -8.44
CA VAL A 116 7.60 -1.60 -8.69
C VAL A 116 7.97 -2.28 -10.01
N THR A 117 8.47 -1.49 -10.95
CA THR A 117 8.92 -1.98 -12.26
C THR A 117 10.36 -1.53 -12.53
N CYS A 118 11.17 -2.44 -13.06
CA CYS A 118 12.52 -2.14 -13.50
C CYS A 118 12.49 -1.37 -14.83
N MET A 119 13.14 -0.20 -14.89
CA MET A 119 13.24 0.62 -16.10
C MET A 119 14.70 0.87 -16.43
N LEU A 120 15.29 0.02 -17.27
CA LEU A 120 16.71 0.13 -17.64
C LEU A 120 16.98 0.92 -18.93
N SER A 121 15.94 1.32 -19.65
CA SER A 121 16.07 2.18 -20.84
C SER A 121 15.71 3.62 -20.50
N GLY A 122 16.58 4.55 -20.89
CA GLY A 122 16.32 5.99 -20.74
C GLY A 122 15.05 6.45 -21.47
N THR A 123 14.67 5.79 -22.57
CA THR A 123 13.44 6.08 -23.30
C THR A 123 12.21 5.67 -22.51
N HIS A 124 12.22 4.47 -21.92
CA HIS A 124 11.12 4.00 -21.06
C HIS A 124 10.99 4.89 -19.82
N ALA A 125 12.11 5.22 -19.17
CA ALA A 125 12.10 6.11 -18.01
C ALA A 125 11.53 7.50 -18.36
N ARG A 126 11.95 8.10 -19.49
CA ARG A 126 11.39 9.40 -19.95
C ARG A 126 9.90 9.32 -20.24
N ALA A 127 9.44 8.27 -20.91
CA ALA A 127 8.02 8.08 -21.22
C ALA A 127 7.18 7.93 -19.95
N VAL A 128 7.67 7.14 -18.98
CA VAL A 128 6.98 6.95 -17.69
C VAL A 128 6.98 8.22 -16.86
N VAL A 129 8.09 8.96 -16.79
CA VAL A 129 8.14 10.26 -16.10
C VAL A 129 7.16 11.23 -16.74
N ALA A 130 7.15 11.35 -18.07
CA ALA A 130 6.19 12.22 -18.77
C ALA A 130 4.73 11.81 -18.49
N TYR A 131 4.45 10.51 -18.48
CA TYR A 131 3.12 9.99 -18.16
C TYR A 131 2.70 10.27 -16.71
N ILE A 132 3.58 10.02 -15.75
CA ILE A 132 3.32 10.29 -14.33
C ILE A 132 3.15 11.79 -14.11
N SER A 133 4.00 12.62 -14.73
CA SER A 133 3.84 14.07 -14.70
C SER A 133 2.50 14.49 -15.25
N ASP A 134 2.13 14.03 -16.47
CA ASP A 134 0.81 14.32 -17.05
C ASP A 134 -0.34 13.86 -16.14
N TYR A 135 -0.20 12.71 -15.48
CA TYR A 135 -1.20 12.20 -14.55
C TYR A 135 -1.32 13.04 -13.27
N ILE A 136 -0.19 13.47 -12.70
CA ILE A 136 -0.18 14.33 -11.50
C ILE A 136 -0.66 15.73 -11.85
N THR A 137 -0.28 16.25 -13.02
CA THR A 137 -0.66 17.59 -13.49
C THR A 137 -2.04 17.64 -14.14
N LYS A 138 -2.63 16.49 -14.50
CA LYS A 138 -4.05 16.36 -14.85
C LYS A 138 -4.85 16.74 -13.63
N THR A 139 -5.19 18.01 -13.45
CA THR A 139 -5.90 18.52 -12.27
C THR A 139 -7.23 17.79 -12.06
N PRO A 140 -7.44 17.02 -10.95
CA PRO A 140 -8.75 16.45 -10.68
C PRO A 140 -9.17 16.60 -9.21
N LEU A 141 -8.61 17.58 -8.49
CA LEU A 141 -9.05 17.93 -7.16
C LEU A 141 -8.94 19.44 -7.01
N SER A 142 -10.07 20.12 -7.09
CA SER A 142 -10.10 21.55 -6.77
C SER A 142 -9.60 21.72 -5.34
N ALA A 143 -8.85 22.78 -5.07
CA ALA A 143 -8.39 23.08 -3.71
C ALA A 143 -9.57 23.04 -2.71
N HIS A 144 -10.78 23.42 -3.17
CA HIS A 144 -12.03 23.28 -2.43
C HIS A 144 -12.31 21.85 -1.94
N ALA A 145 -12.15 20.81 -2.78
CA ALA A 145 -12.39 19.42 -2.38
C ALA A 145 -11.38 18.92 -1.33
N VAL A 146 -10.12 19.38 -1.40
CA VAL A 146 -9.11 19.10 -0.37
C VAL A 146 -9.47 19.79 0.95
N PHE A 147 -9.81 21.08 0.90
CA PHE A 147 -10.19 21.83 2.09
C PHE A 147 -11.46 21.26 2.74
N GLU A 148 -12.46 20.84 1.96
CA GLU A 148 -13.64 20.15 2.48
C GLU A 148 -13.30 18.84 3.19
N ALA A 149 -12.42 18.02 2.62
CA ALA A 149 -12.01 16.76 3.25
C ALA A 149 -11.31 17.02 4.59
N VAL A 150 -10.40 18.01 4.63
CA VAL A 150 -9.71 18.43 5.86
C VAL A 150 -10.71 18.98 6.88
N LEU A 151 -11.63 19.84 6.46
CA LEU A 151 -12.68 20.39 7.33
C LEU A 151 -13.60 19.30 7.88
N ASN A 152 -13.97 18.30 7.10
CA ASN A 152 -14.78 17.18 7.57
C ASN A 152 -14.04 16.36 8.63
N VAL A 153 -12.77 16.02 8.41
CA VAL A 153 -11.97 15.30 9.40
C VAL A 153 -11.79 16.13 10.68
N LEU A 154 -11.45 17.42 10.55
CA LEU A 154 -11.31 18.32 11.70
C LEU A 154 -12.65 18.54 12.42
N GLY A 155 -13.76 18.66 11.69
CA GLY A 155 -15.10 18.79 12.24
C GLY A 155 -15.55 17.55 13.01
N HIS A 156 -15.22 16.36 12.52
CA HIS A 156 -15.45 15.11 13.22
C HIS A 156 -14.61 15.00 14.50
N LEU A 157 -13.36 15.48 14.49
CA LEU A 157 -12.50 15.51 15.68
C LEU A 157 -13.02 16.50 16.75
N VAL A 158 -13.53 17.66 16.34
CA VAL A 158 -14.11 18.66 17.24
C VAL A 158 -15.45 18.19 17.82
N THR A 159 -16.30 17.56 17.00
CA THR A 159 -17.59 17.01 17.48
C THR A 159 -17.38 15.80 18.39
N CYS A 160 -16.41 14.92 18.12
CA CYS A 160 -16.05 13.84 19.05
C CYS A 160 -15.53 14.38 20.39
N SER A 161 -14.71 15.44 20.37
CA SER A 161 -14.24 16.10 21.59
C SER A 161 -15.37 16.77 22.37
N LEU A 162 -16.33 17.42 21.69
CA LEU A 162 -17.51 18.00 22.34
C LEU A 162 -18.44 16.92 22.92
N SER A 163 -18.68 15.81 22.20
CA SER A 163 -19.50 14.70 22.66
C SER A 163 -18.87 13.96 23.85
N ILE A 164 -17.54 13.80 23.87
CA ILE A 164 -16.80 13.26 25.03
C ILE A 164 -16.89 14.22 26.22
N ASN A 165 -16.71 15.53 26.01
CA ASN A 165 -16.84 16.53 27.07
C ASN A 165 -18.27 16.62 27.63
N LEU A 166 -19.31 16.47 26.79
CA LEU A 166 -20.71 16.42 27.20
C LEU A 166 -21.04 15.13 27.97
N MET A 167 -20.47 13.98 27.56
CA MET A 167 -20.58 12.73 28.32
C MET A 167 -19.92 12.83 29.69
N LEU A 168 -18.72 13.43 29.77
CA LEU A 168 -17.99 13.62 31.03
C LEU A 168 -18.66 14.63 31.97
N THR A 169 -19.35 15.66 31.46
CA THR A 169 -20.15 16.55 32.31
C THR A 169 -21.42 15.88 32.85
N ARG A 170 -22.03 14.95 32.10
CA ARG A 170 -23.18 14.15 32.58
C ARG A 170 -22.79 13.07 33.59
N LEU A 171 -21.56 12.54 33.54
CA LEU A 171 -21.06 11.56 34.52
C LEU A 171 -20.59 12.21 35.84
N LYS A 172 -20.34 13.52 35.88
CA LYS A 172 -19.99 14.27 37.11
C LYS A 172 -21.22 14.79 37.89
N GLN A 173 -22.43 14.47 37.45
CA GLN A 173 -23.69 14.81 38.12
C GLN A 173 -24.37 13.61 38.78
N PHE A 174 -23.65 12.49 38.92
CA PHE A 174 -24.02 11.34 39.76
C PHE A 174 -22.96 11.12 40.83
#